data_AF-A0A379T1Z9-F1
#
_entry.id   AF-A0A379T1Z9-F1
#
_cell.length_a   1.000
_cell.length_b   1.000
_cell.length_c   1.000
_cell.angle_alpha   90.00
_cell.angle_beta   90.00
_cell.angle_gamma   90.00
#
_symmetry.space_group_name_H-M   'P 1'
#
loop_
_entity.id
_entity.type
_entity.pdbx_description
1 polymer ?
#
loop_
_entity_poly.entity_id
_entity_poly.type
_entity_poly.pdbx_seq_one_letter_code
_entity_poly.pdbx_strand_id
1 'polypeptide(L)' 'MLHLHAALEARSETPPAWLLEDAKGLFHATIRDAWAPDGADGFVYSVDWDGKPIVRERSALADR' A
#
# COMPACT_ATOMS: atom_id res chain seq x y z
N MET A 1 -7.57 6.61 4.49
CA MET A 1 -6.74 7.79 4.81
C MET A 1 -7.03 8.94 3.84
N LEU A 2 -6.68 8.86 2.55
CA LEU A 2 -6.89 9.94 1.57
C LEU A 2 -8.36 10.38 1.39
N HIS A 3 -9.30 9.43 1.31
CA HIS A 3 -10.74 9.77 1.20
C HIS A 3 -11.26 10.54 2.42
N LEU A 4 -10.76 10.25 3.62
CA LEU A 4 -11.13 10.97 4.84
C LEU A 4 -10.51 12.37 4.86
N HIS A 5 -9.25 12.50 4.45
CA HIS A 5 -8.58 13.79 4.28
C HIS A 5 -9.37 14.70 3.34
N ALA A 6 -9.69 14.21 2.13
CA ALA A 6 -10.45 14.96 1.14
C ALA A 6 -11.87 15.32 1.61
N ALA A 7 -12.53 14.44 2.37
CA ALA A 7 -13.86 14.71 2.90
C ALA A 7 -13.86 15.83 3.96
N LEU A 8 -12.81 15.96 4.75
CA LEU A 8 -12.64 17.05 5.73
C LEU A 8 -12.36 18.39 5.02
N GLU A 9 -11.48 18.39 4.02
CA GLU A 9 -11.21 19.59 3.20
C GLU A 9 -12.49 20.08 2.50
N ALA A 10 -13.27 19.16 1.93
CA ALA A 10 -14.54 19.49 1.28
C ALA A 10 -15.58 20.13 2.23
N ARG A 11 -15.43 19.90 3.55
CA ARG A 11 -16.26 20.51 4.61
C ARG A 11 -15.66 21.80 5.17
N SER A 12 -14.56 22.30 4.60
CA SER A 12 -13.77 23.42 5.14
C SER A 12 -13.22 23.16 6.55
N GLU A 13 -13.07 21.88 6.92
CA GLU A 13 -12.42 21.46 8.15
C GLU A 13 -10.93 21.24 7.86
N THR A 14 -10.07 21.49 8.85
CA THR A 14 -8.63 21.22 8.71
C THR A 14 -8.36 19.75 8.98
N PRO A 15 -7.95 18.95 7.97
CA PRO A 15 -7.60 17.56 8.21
C PRO A 15 -6.34 17.48 9.06
N PRO A 16 -6.27 16.56 10.03
CA PRO A 16 -5.04 16.37 10.77
C PRO A 16 -3.93 15.83 9.86
N ALA A 17 -2.71 16.35 10.06
CA ALA A 17 -1.57 16.08 9.19
C ALA A 17 -1.22 14.58 9.06
N TRP A 18 -1.46 13.80 10.12
CA TRP A 18 -1.17 12.36 10.13
C TRP A 18 -1.95 11.58 9.06
N LEU A 19 -3.12 12.06 8.59
CA LEU A 19 -3.88 11.37 7.54
C LEU A 19 -3.11 11.28 6.22
N LEU A 20 -2.38 12.35 5.87
CA LEU A 20 -1.61 12.40 4.64
C LEU A 20 -0.27 11.67 4.82
N GLU A 21 0.38 11.86 5.98
CA GLU A 21 1.66 11.21 6.27
C GLU A 21 1.52 9.70 6.38
N ASP A 22 0.47 9.19 7.03
CA ASP A 22 0.21 7.75 7.13
C ASP A 22 -0.19 7.16 5.78
N ALA A 23 -0.95 7.89 4.95
CA ALA A 23 -1.27 7.45 3.59
C ALA A 23 -0.01 7.24 2.73
N LYS A 24 0.92 8.21 2.77
CA LYS A 24 2.22 8.10 2.09
C LYS A 24 3.06 6.98 2.68
N GLY A 25 3.11 6.87 4.01
CA GLY A 25 3.86 5.85 4.72
C GLY A 25 3.42 4.45 4.36
N LEU A 26 2.11 4.19 4.35
CA LEU A 26 1.53 2.90 3.99
C LEU A 26 1.82 2.54 2.52
N PHE A 27 1.72 3.52 1.62
CA PHE A 27 2.04 3.32 0.21
C PHE A 27 3.52 2.95 0.01
N HIS A 28 4.44 3.70 0.61
CA HIS A 28 5.87 3.42 0.53
C HIS A 28 6.26 2.09 1.17
N ALA A 29 5.67 1.74 2.33
CA ALA A 29 5.90 0.45 2.97
C ALA A 29 5.42 -0.70 2.08
N THR A 30 4.26 -0.56 1.43
CA THR A 30 3.72 -1.57 0.50
C THR A 30 4.66 -1.79 -0.69
N ILE A 31 5.21 -0.71 -1.27
CA ILE A 31 6.21 -0.83 -2.34
C ILE A 31 7.47 -1.52 -1.82
N ARG A 32 8.01 -1.08 -0.68
CA ARG A 32 9.24 -1.63 -0.10
C ARG A 32 9.16 -3.13 0.16
N ASP A 33 8.06 -3.57 0.77
CA ASP A 33 7.96 -4.92 1.32
C ASP A 33 7.35 -5.91 0.30
N ALA A 34 6.45 -5.42 -0.56
CA ALA A 34 5.65 -6.30 -1.41
C ALA A 34 5.91 -6.18 -2.92
N TRP A 35 6.58 -5.12 -3.41
CA TRP A 35 6.88 -4.98 -4.85
C TRP A 35 8.17 -5.73 -5.24
N ALA A 36 8.04 -6.67 -6.17
CA ALA A 36 9.14 -7.47 -6.73
C ALA A 36 10.17 -8.01 -5.71
N PRO A 37 9.77 -8.49 -4.51
CA PRO A 37 10.71 -8.89 -3.47
C PRO A 37 11.52 -10.16 -3.83
N ASP A 38 11.10 -10.88 -4.87
CA ASP A 38 11.72 -12.08 -5.41
C ASP A 38 12.40 -11.85 -6.78
N GLY A 39 12.48 -10.60 -7.24
CA GLY A 39 13.10 -10.22 -8.51
C GLY A 39 12.19 -10.35 -9.74
N ALA A 40 10.91 -10.67 -9.57
CA ALA A 40 9.90 -10.65 -10.64
C ALA A 40 8.88 -9.54 -10.39
N ASP A 41 8.50 -8.81 -11.45
CA ASP A 41 7.54 -7.70 -11.33
C ASP A 41 6.19 -8.14 -10.73
N GLY A 42 5.62 -7.28 -9.89
CA GLY A 42 4.33 -7.46 -9.25
C GLY A 42 4.35 -7.36 -7.73
N PHE A 43 3.16 -7.33 -7.14
CA PHE A 43 2.97 -7.36 -5.69
C PHE A 43 2.74 -8.79 -5.18
N VAL A 44 3.42 -9.18 -4.11
CA VAL A 44 3.08 -10.41 -3.38
C VAL A 44 1.79 -10.23 -2.59
N TYR A 45 1.07 -11.33 -2.37
CA TYR A 45 -0.24 -11.29 -1.71
C TYR A 45 -0.16 -10.94 -0.22
N SER A 46 0.91 -11.34 0.46
CA SER A 46 1.12 -11.06 1.88
C SER A 46 2.60 -11.06 2.26
N VAL A 47 2.94 -10.20 3.22
CA VAL A 47 4.24 -10.14 3.89
C VAL A 47 4.06 -10.39 5.39
N ASP A 48 5.09 -10.91 6.05
CA ASP A 48 5.14 -11.04 7.50
C ASP A 48 5.43 -9.70 8.18
N TRP A 49 5.52 -9.73 9.51
CA TRP A 49 5.82 -8.54 10.32
C TRP A 49 7.22 -7.97 10.09
N ASP A 50 8.14 -8.75 9.52
CA ASP A 50 9.48 -8.33 9.11
C ASP A 50 9.52 -7.88 7.63
N GLY A 51 8.38 -7.87 6.93
CA GLY A 51 8.28 -7.51 5.52
C GLY A 51 8.67 -8.62 4.54
N LYS A 52 8.83 -9.87 4.99
CA LYS A 52 9.14 -11.00 4.10
C LYS A 52 7.87 -11.64 3.53
N PRO A 53 7.81 -11.97 2.23
CA PRO A 53 6.64 -12.60 1.63
C PRO A 53 6.28 -13.96 2.29
N ILE A 54 5.04 -14.11 2.77
CA ILE A 54 4.53 -15.36 3.37
C ILE A 54 3.99 -16.32 2.29
N VAL A 55 3.43 -15.78 1.20
CA VAL A 55 2.85 -16.57 0.09
C VAL A 55 3.57 -16.21 -1.21
N ARG A 56 4.20 -17.22 -1.84
CA ARG A 56 4.86 -17.12 -3.16
C ARG A 56 3.92 -17.44 -4.33
N GLU A 57 2.66 -17.76 -4.06
CA GLU A 57 1.70 -18.16 -5.08
C GLU A 57 1.00 -16.95 -5.71
N ARG A 58 1.14 -16.82 -7.04
CA ARG A 58 0.68 -15.65 -7.81
C ARG A 58 -0.72 -15.92 -8.36
N SER A 59 -1.69 -15.02 -8.14
CA SER A 59 -2.83 -14.90 -9.04
C SER A 59 -2.33 -14.29 -10.35
N ALA A 60 -1.80 -15.14 -11.24
CA ALA A 60 -1.50 -14.72 -12.60
C ALA A 60 -2.82 -14.32 -13.28
N LEU A 61 -2.98 -13.04 -13.61
CA LEU A 61 -3.85 -12.66 -14.72
C LEU A 61 -3.24 -13.30 -15.96
N ALA A 62 -3.79 -14.45 -16.33
CA ALA A 62 -3.45 -15.14 -17.56
C ALA A 62 -3.70 -14.17 -18.72
N ASP A 63 -2.62 -13.86 -19.42
CA ASP A 63 -2.63 -13.20 -20.71
C ASP A 63 -3.54 -13.99 -21.67
N ARG A 64 -4.60 -13.35 -22.14
CA ARG A 64 -5.43 -13.79 -23.28
C ARG A 64 -5.78 -12.57 -24.12
#